data_AF-A0A7K2JP21-F1
#
_entry.id   AF-A0A7K2JP21-F1
#
_cell.length_a   1.000
_cell.length_b   1.000
_cell.length_c   1.000
_cell.angle_alpha   90.00
_cell.angle_beta   90.00
_cell.angle_gamma   90.00
#
_symmetry.space_group_name_H-M   'P 1'
#
loop_
_entity.id
_entity.type
_entity.pdbx_description
1 polymer ?
#
loop_
_entity_poly.entity_id
_entity_poly.type
_entity_poly.pdbx_seq_one_letter_code
_entity_poly.pdbx_strand_id
1 'polypeptide(L)'
;VLDKTGTVTTGRMTLLAVHTAAGTEESQVLRLAGALEHSSEHPIARAVADGALERLGTLPTPEDFANVAGLGVQGVVDGHAVLVGRERLLAEWAMSLPADLARAKADAETAGRT
;
A
#
# COMPACT_ATOMS: atom_id res chain seq x y z
N VAL A 1 15.59 11.54 23.07
CA VAL A 1 15.55 10.93 24.42
C VAL A 1 15.48 9.43 24.21
N LEU A 2 16.51 8.70 24.65
CA LEU A 2 16.67 7.26 24.41
C LEU A 2 15.98 6.49 25.53
N ASP A 3 15.11 5.52 25.21
CA ASP A 3 14.56 4.58 26.20
C ASP A 3 15.45 3.33 26.33
N LYS A 4 15.39 2.72 27.52
CA LYS A 4 16.19 1.60 28.05
C LYS A 4 16.05 0.27 27.30
N THR A 5 15.28 0.24 26.21
CA THR A 5 15.04 -0.93 25.36
C THR A 5 15.87 -0.95 24.07
N GLY A 6 16.68 0.06 23.81
CA GLY A 6 17.68 0.03 22.73
C GLY A 6 17.13 0.08 21.30
N THR A 7 15.86 0.46 21.11
CA THR A 7 15.30 0.65 19.76
C THR A 7 14.83 2.09 19.57
N VAL A 8 15.52 2.83 18.71
CA VAL A 8 15.02 4.12 18.20
C VAL A 8 14.15 3.80 16.99
N THR A 9 12.84 3.67 17.20
CA THR A 9 11.91 3.77 16.06
C THR A 9 11.80 5.25 15.71
N THR A 10 12.18 5.64 14.50
CA THR A 10 12.16 7.04 14.03
C THR A 10 10.76 7.65 13.93
N GLY A 11 9.70 6.88 14.25
CA GLY A 11 8.30 7.30 14.19
C GLY A 11 7.78 7.50 12.76
N ARG A 12 8.59 7.18 11.74
CA ARG A 12 8.24 7.30 10.33
C ARG A 12 7.87 5.93 9.78
N MET A 13 6.66 5.82 9.24
CA MET A 13 6.24 4.64 8.50
C MET A 13 7.08 4.51 7.22
N THR A 14 7.51 3.29 6.89
CA THR A 14 8.27 3.00 5.67
C THR A 14 7.75 1.72 5.02
N LEU A 15 7.82 1.65 3.69
CA LEU A 15 7.50 0.44 2.96
C LEU A 15 8.59 -0.62 3.17
N LEU A 16 8.23 -1.72 3.85
CA LEU A 16 9.17 -2.79 4.20
C LEU A 16 9.28 -3.89 3.15
N ALA A 17 8.15 -4.29 2.58
CA ALA A 17 8.06 -5.40 1.62
C ALA A 17 6.85 -5.22 0.70
N VAL A 18 6.92 -5.82 -0.48
CA VAL A 18 5.81 -5.93 -1.42
C VAL A 18 5.60 -7.41 -1.71
N HIS A 19 4.36 -7.87 -1.61
CA HIS A 19 3.96 -9.23 -1.96
C HIS A 19 3.00 -9.17 -3.14
N THR A 20 3.29 -9.89 -4.22
CA THR A 20 2.49 -9.87 -5.44
C THR A 20 1.81 -11.21 -5.70
N ALA A 21 0.65 -11.15 -6.38
CA ALA A 21 0.02 -12.35 -6.91
C ALA A 21 0.87 -12.94 -8.05
N ALA A 22 0.69 -14.23 -8.32
CA ALA A 22 1.38 -14.91 -9.42
C ALA A 22 1.14 -14.19 -10.77
N GLY A 23 2.22 -13.92 -11.50
CA GLY A 23 2.18 -13.22 -12.79
C GLY A 23 2.12 -11.69 -12.69
N THR A 24 2.15 -11.12 -11.48
CA THR A 24 2.17 -9.67 -11.27
C THR A 24 3.57 -9.19 -10.86
N GLU A 25 4.10 -8.25 -11.63
CA GLU A 25 5.38 -7.61 -11.36
C GLU A 25 5.29 -6.62 -10.20
N GLU A 26 6.30 -6.64 -9.30
CA GLU A 26 6.38 -5.71 -8.16
C GLU A 26 6.36 -4.25 -8.61
N SER A 27 7.09 -3.93 -9.68
CA SER A 27 7.16 -2.57 -10.24
C SER A 27 5.80 -2.07 -10.72
N GLN A 28 4.94 -2.95 -11.24
CA GLN A 28 3.59 -2.59 -11.65
C GLN A 28 2.70 -2.29 -10.45
N VAL A 29 2.78 -3.11 -9.39
CA VAL A 29 2.03 -2.86 -8.14
C VAL A 29 2.47 -1.53 -7.52
N LEU A 30 3.77 -1.32 -7.39
CA LEU A 30 4.33 -0.07 -6.85
C LEU A 30 3.92 1.14 -7.67
N ARG A 31 3.94 1.04 -9.00
CA ARG A 31 3.51 2.15 -9.88
C ARG A 31 2.05 2.51 -9.64
N LEU A 32 1.15 1.52 -9.68
CA LEU A 32 -0.29 1.75 -9.57
C LEU A 32 -0.71 2.17 -8.15
N ALA A 33 -0.30 1.39 -7.14
CA ALA A 33 -0.65 1.67 -5.75
C ALA A 33 0.07 2.92 -5.23
N GLY A 34 1.36 3.08 -5.55
CA GLY A 34 2.14 4.25 -5.16
C GLY A 34 1.60 5.54 -5.76
N ALA A 35 1.22 5.53 -7.04
CA ALA A 35 0.57 6.68 -7.68
C ALA A 35 -0.73 7.08 -7.00
N LEU A 36 -1.59 6.09 -6.72
CA LEU A 36 -2.87 6.36 -6.07
C LEU A 36 -2.67 6.90 -4.65
N GLU A 37 -1.80 6.26 -3.87
CA GLU A 37 -1.49 6.66 -2.49
C GLU A 37 -0.74 8.00 -2.40
N HIS A 38 -0.09 8.44 -3.48
CA HIS A 38 0.58 9.74 -3.54
C HIS A 38 -0.39 10.92 -3.36
N SER A 39 -1.69 10.71 -3.63
CA SER A 39 -2.75 11.69 -3.44
C SER A 39 -3.42 11.64 -2.06
N SER A 40 -3.01 10.71 -1.19
CA SER A 40 -3.54 10.54 0.17
C SER A 40 -2.64 11.18 1.22
N GLU A 41 -3.24 11.77 2.25
CA GLU A 41 -2.52 12.39 3.38
C GLU A 41 -2.18 11.38 4.49
N HIS A 42 -2.62 10.12 4.37
CA HIS A 42 -2.46 9.13 5.42
C HIS A 42 -0.98 8.72 5.60
N PRO A 43 -0.45 8.56 6.83
CA PRO A 43 0.96 8.18 7.03
C PRO A 43 1.38 6.87 6.36
N ILE A 44 0.48 5.88 6.30
CA ILE A 44 0.74 4.61 5.58
C ILE A 44 0.80 4.86 4.06
N ALA A 45 -0.14 5.64 3.51
CA ALA A 45 -0.16 5.99 2.10
C ALA A 45 1.14 6.66 1.68
N ARG A 46 1.60 7.62 2.48
CA ARG A 46 2.87 8.30 2.27
C ARG A 46 4.06 7.33 2.28
N ALA A 47 4.08 6.36 3.18
CA ALA A 47 5.13 5.35 3.23
C ALA A 47 5.17 4.48 1.94
N VAL A 48 4.01 4.14 1.40
CA VAL A 48 3.89 3.40 0.14
C VAL A 48 4.31 4.27 -1.04
N ALA A 49 3.81 5.51 -1.13
CA ALA A 49 4.14 6.45 -2.20
C ALA A 49 5.63 6.81 -2.22
N ASP A 50 6.22 7.12 -1.06
CA ASP A 50 7.65 7.40 -0.92
C ASP A 50 8.48 6.17 -1.34
N GLY A 51 8.09 4.96 -0.88
CA GLY A 51 8.76 3.72 -1.24
C GLY A 51 8.66 3.35 -2.73
N ALA A 52 7.53 3.65 -3.36
CA ALA A 52 7.35 3.47 -4.79
C ALA A 52 8.15 4.50 -5.60
N LEU A 53 8.13 5.77 -5.20
CA LEU A 53 8.88 6.85 -5.85
C LEU A 53 10.40 6.59 -5.77
N GLU A 54 10.90 6.11 -4.63
CA GLU A 54 12.31 5.73 -4.48
C GLU A 54 12.75 4.64 -5.47
N ARG A 55 11.88 3.65 -5.71
CA ARG A 55 12.19 2.49 -6.57
C ARG A 55 11.96 2.76 -8.06
N LEU A 56 11.02 3.64 -8.39
CA LEU A 56 10.57 3.87 -9.78
C LEU A 56 10.99 5.24 -10.33
N GLY A 57 11.39 6.17 -9.48
CA GLY A 57 11.82 7.53 -9.82
C GLY A 57 10.69 8.51 -10.17
N THR A 58 9.56 8.01 -10.69
CA THR A 58 8.38 8.82 -10.98
C THR A 58 7.10 8.00 -10.78
N LEU A 59 5.99 8.69 -10.50
CA LEU A 59 4.67 8.11 -10.35
C LEU A 59 3.69 8.90 -11.22
N PRO A 60 2.79 8.24 -11.97
CA PRO A 60 1.73 8.92 -12.67
C PRO A 60 0.76 9.60 -11.70
N THR A 61 0.05 10.63 -12.17
CA THR A 61 -1.01 11.27 -11.39
C THR A 61 -2.31 10.46 -11.55
N PRO A 62 -2.99 10.08 -10.46
CA PRO A 62 -4.28 9.39 -10.55
C PRO A 62 -5.40 10.34 -11.00
N GLU A 63 -6.37 9.78 -11.71
CA GLU A 63 -7.66 10.38 -12.01
C GLU A 63 -8.73 9.86 -11.03
N ASP A 64 -9.80 10.62 -10.82
CA ASP A 64 -10.95 10.24 -9.99
C ASP A 64 -10.59 9.70 -8.59
N PHE A 65 -9.53 10.24 -8.00
CA PHE A 65 -9.09 9.86 -6.66
C PHE A 65 -10.20 10.13 -5.63
N ALA A 66 -10.52 9.12 -4.83
CA ALA A 66 -11.48 9.19 -3.75
C ALA A 66 -11.00 8.44 -2.51
N ASN A 67 -11.18 9.08 -1.35
CA ASN A 67 -11.01 8.43 -0.06
C ASN A 67 -12.28 7.62 0.29
N VAL A 68 -12.11 6.35 0.63
CA VAL A 68 -13.17 5.50 1.15
C VAL A 68 -13.00 5.40 2.67
N ALA A 69 -13.82 6.17 3.39
CA ALA A 69 -13.65 6.43 4.83
C ALA A 69 -13.49 5.14 5.65
N GLY A 70 -12.35 5.02 6.34
CA GLY A 70 -12.03 3.88 7.20
C GLY A 70 -11.61 2.60 6.46
N LEU A 71 -11.64 2.59 5.12
CA LEU A 71 -11.34 1.43 4.30
C LEU A 71 -10.09 1.59 3.44
N GLY A 72 -9.88 2.75 2.81
CA GLY A 72 -8.75 2.97 1.91
C GLY A 72 -9.00 4.08 0.90
N VAL A 73 -8.42 3.94 -0.28
CA VAL A 73 -8.53 4.87 -1.42
C VAL A 73 -8.82 4.11 -2.71
N GLN A 74 -9.42 4.82 -3.67
CA GLN A 74 -9.69 4.31 -5.00
C GLN A 74 -9.46 5.41 -6.05
N GLY A 75 -9.24 5.01 -7.30
CA GLY A 75 -9.12 5.93 -8.43
C GLY A 75 -8.69 5.21 -9.70
N VAL A 76 -8.27 5.98 -10.69
CA VAL A 76 -7.80 5.48 -11.98
C VAL A 76 -6.34 5.88 -12.19
N VAL A 77 -5.48 4.94 -12.55
CA VAL A 77 -4.06 5.19 -12.85
C VAL A 77 -3.71 4.56 -14.18
N ASP A 78 -3.23 5.35 -15.14
CA ASP A 78 -2.92 4.88 -16.50
C ASP A 78 -4.06 4.06 -17.13
N GLY A 79 -5.31 4.48 -16.91
CA GLY A 79 -6.52 3.78 -17.39
C GLY A 79 -6.92 2.53 -16.59
N HIS A 80 -6.23 2.20 -15.50
CA HIS A 80 -6.57 1.07 -14.62
C HIS A 80 -7.38 1.55 -13.42
N ALA A 81 -8.51 0.91 -13.12
CA ALA A 81 -9.17 1.08 -11.83
C ALA A 81 -8.30 0.46 -10.72
N VAL A 82 -7.94 1.26 -9.72
CA VAL A 82 -7.05 0.86 -8.63
C VAL A 82 -7.76 1.06 -7.29
N LEU A 83 -7.65 0.05 -6.43
CA LEU A 83 -8.15 0.04 -5.05
C LEU A 83 -6.97 -0.24 -4.13
N VAL A 84 -6.75 0.58 -3.10
CA VAL A 84 -5.74 0.33 -2.08
C VAL A 84 -6.37 0.51 -0.71
N GLY A 85 -6.31 -0.54 0.12
CA GLY A 85 -6.94 -0.50 1.44
C GLY A 85 -7.18 -1.86 2.06
N ARG A 86 -8.12 -1.88 3.01
CA ARG A 86 -8.53 -3.09 3.75
C ARG A 86 -9.24 -4.07 2.83
N GLU A 87 -9.17 -5.36 3.16
CA GLU A 87 -9.85 -6.45 2.43
C GLU A 87 -11.35 -6.21 2.23
N ARG A 88 -12.01 -5.51 3.15
CA ARG A 88 -13.43 -5.13 3.01
C ARG A 88 -13.68 -4.27 1.75
N LEU A 89 -12.80 -3.31 1.45
CA LEU A 89 -12.91 -2.51 0.23
C LEU A 89 -12.80 -3.38 -1.01
N LEU A 90 -11.85 -4.31 -1.03
CA LEU A 90 -11.65 -5.22 -2.16
C LEU A 90 -12.88 -6.14 -2.34
N ALA A 91 -13.44 -6.65 -1.24
CA ALA A 91 -14.60 -7.51 -1.25
C ALA A 91 -15.86 -6.82 -1.81
N GLU A 92 -16.03 -5.51 -1.59
CA GLU A 92 -17.11 -4.71 -2.19
C GLU A 92 -17.05 -4.70 -3.73
N TRP A 93 -15.86 -4.92 -4.30
CA TRP A 93 -15.62 -5.05 -5.73
C TRP A 93 -15.49 -6.51 -6.19
N ALA A 94 -15.95 -7.46 -5.36
CA ALA A 94 -15.83 -8.91 -5.60
C ALA A 94 -14.37 -9.39 -5.82
N MET A 95 -13.39 -8.66 -5.28
CA MET A 95 -11.99 -9.06 -5.28
C MET A 95 -11.67 -9.78 -3.96
N SER A 96 -11.25 -11.03 -4.06
CA SER A 96 -10.77 -11.82 -2.92
C SER A 96 -9.24 -11.99 -2.99
N LEU A 97 -8.57 -11.95 -1.85
CA LEU A 97 -7.13 -12.22 -1.79
C LEU A 97 -6.86 -13.70 -2.10
N PRO A 98 -5.92 -14.00 -3.01
CA PRO A 98 -5.31 -15.31 -3.13
C PRO A 98 -4.74 -15.81 -1.78
N ALA A 99 -4.78 -17.14 -1.56
CA ALA A 99 -4.45 -17.74 -0.26
C ALA A 99 -3.00 -17.48 0.21
N ASP A 100 -2.07 -17.39 -0.73
CA ASP A 100 -0.68 -17.01 -0.48
C ASP A 100 -0.54 -15.56 0.00
N LEU A 101 -1.27 -14.63 -0.60
CA LEU A 101 -1.31 -13.23 -0.16
C LEU A 101 -2.02 -13.05 1.18
N ALA A 102 -3.12 -13.78 1.40
CA ALA A 102 -3.82 -13.79 2.68
C ALA A 102 -2.90 -14.25 3.83
N ARG A 103 -2.08 -15.28 3.57
CA ARG A 103 -1.07 -15.75 4.53
C ARG A 103 0.05 -14.74 4.76
N ALA A 104 0.61 -14.16 3.69
CA ALA A 104 1.64 -13.14 3.81
C ALA A 104 1.17 -11.93 4.64
N LYS A 105 -0.09 -11.52 4.44
CA LYS A 105 -0.72 -10.48 5.25
C LYS A 105 -0.83 -10.88 6.72
N ALA A 106 -1.35 -12.07 7.02
CA ALA A 106 -1.49 -12.54 8.40
C ALA A 106 -0.14 -12.65 9.14
N ASP A 107 0.91 -13.09 8.43
CA ASP A 107 2.28 -13.17 8.96
C ASP A 107 2.83 -11.76 9.28
N ALA A 108 2.57 -10.78 8.41
CA ALA A 108 2.95 -9.38 8.64
C ALA A 108 2.22 -8.76 9.84
N GLU A 109 0.90 -8.96 9.95
CA GLU A 109 0.08 -8.48 11.06
C GLU A 109 0.55 -9.07 12.40
N THR A 110 0.89 -10.36 12.43
CA THR A 110 1.44 -11.03 13.62
C THR A 110 2.80 -10.44 14.04
N ALA A 111 3.59 -9.96 13.07
CA ALA A 111 4.85 -9.26 13.31
C ALA A 111 4.68 -7.77 13.67
N GLY A 112 3.45 -7.29 13.88
CA GLY A 112 3.15 -5.90 14.20
C GLY A 112 3.33 -4.93 13.04
N ARG A 113 3.22 -5.43 11.80
CA ARG A 113 3.31 -4.63 10.57
C ARG A 113 1.89 -4.44 10.00
N THR A 114 1.66 -3.30 9.39
CA THR A 114 0.41 -2.92 8.72
C THR A 114 0.63 -2.73 7.24
#